data_AF-A0A9E5G3U2-F1
#
_entry.id   AF-A0A9E5G3U2-F1
#
_cell.length_a   1.000
_cell.length_b   1.000
_cell.length_c   1.000
_cell.angle_alpha   90.00
_cell.angle_beta   90.00
_cell.angle_gamma   90.00
#
_symmetry.space_group_name_H-M   'P 1'
#
loop_
_entity.id
_entity.type
_entity.pdbx_description
1 polymer ?
#
loop_
_entity_poly.entity_id
_entity_poly.type
_entity_poly.pdbx_seq_one_letter_code
_entity_poly.pdbx_strand_id
1 'polypeptide(L)'
;MDWKRSFLESSLLGQSTNKNKPTEVQLKCIDLAYKDMMTAGRYYSSSFLYTREQICRATNDALKNCDYAFSKDLIQNTSSLFFNDIIGSGNKYVTGYGLAQKLINMTFKYLYVFSDLVFIEHTVPNFSLCDCPLDSIILNKALIKGLAWSKLTAQQYQDCQEKISTLLKSKLLDSELSKLGNLAFDFLSW
;
A
#
# COMPACT_ATOMS: atom_id res chain seq x y z
N MET A 1 24.68 14.01 9.71
CA MET A 1 23.79 12.83 9.61
C MET A 1 22.69 13.03 10.65
N ASP A 2 21.43 13.17 10.23
CA ASP A 2 20.31 13.37 11.15
C ASP A 2 20.00 12.06 11.87
N TRP A 3 20.49 11.93 13.11
CA TRP A 3 20.37 10.70 13.90
C TRP A 3 18.92 10.30 14.16
N LYS A 4 17.98 11.25 14.16
CA LYS A 4 16.54 10.95 14.36
C LYS A 4 15.97 10.27 13.13
N ARG A 5 16.28 10.77 11.93
CA ARG A 5 15.91 10.11 10.67
C ARG A 5 16.49 8.70 10.62
N SER A 6 17.78 8.55 10.90
CA SER A 6 18.43 7.23 10.91
C SER A 6 17.81 6.28 11.94
N PHE A 7 17.41 6.79 13.11
CA PHE A 7 16.70 6.02 14.13
C PHE A 7 15.31 5.56 13.65
N LEU A 8 14.52 6.45 13.05
CA LEU A 8 13.19 6.11 12.51
C LEU A 8 13.29 5.08 11.38
N GLU A 9 14.24 5.26 10.45
CA GLU A 9 14.53 4.30 9.39
C GLU A 9 14.89 2.93 9.98
N SER A 10 15.79 2.88 10.97
CA SER A 10 16.17 1.61 11.63
C SER A 10 15.00 0.99 12.40
N SER A 11 14.13 1.81 12.99
CA SER A 11 12.97 1.33 13.75
C SER A 11 11.94 0.67 12.84
N LEU A 12 11.72 1.22 11.64
CA LEU A 12 10.78 0.68 10.65
C LEU A 12 11.37 -0.49 9.87
N LEU A 13 12.58 -0.34 9.32
CA LEU A 13 13.24 -1.38 8.54
C LEU A 13 13.72 -2.55 9.40
N GLY A 14 13.92 -2.32 10.70
CA GLY A 14 14.51 -3.28 11.62
C GLY A 14 16.02 -3.38 11.49
N GLN A 15 16.68 -3.73 12.60
CA GLN A 15 18.14 -3.78 12.71
C GLN A 15 18.80 -4.82 11.78
N SER A 16 18.05 -5.83 11.36
CA SER A 16 18.55 -6.90 10.48
C SER A 16 18.56 -6.54 9.00
N THR A 17 17.93 -5.44 8.58
CA THR A 17 17.83 -5.06 7.16
C THR A 17 19.08 -4.29 6.74
N ASN A 18 19.80 -4.81 5.74
CA ASN A 18 20.96 -4.09 5.21
C ASN A 18 20.52 -2.92 4.34
N LYS A 19 20.58 -1.70 4.89
CA LYS A 19 20.19 -0.46 4.21
C LYS A 19 21.04 -0.12 2.98
N ASN A 20 22.23 -0.71 2.86
CA ASN A 20 23.11 -0.51 1.69
C ASN A 20 22.76 -1.45 0.53
N LYS A 21 21.77 -2.34 0.70
CA LYS A 21 21.29 -3.23 -0.34
C LYS A 21 19.85 -2.86 -0.71
N PRO A 22 19.63 -2.14 -1.82
CA PRO A 22 18.31 -1.68 -2.23
C PRO A 22 17.26 -2.79 -2.30
N THR A 23 17.66 -3.97 -2.75
CA THR A 23 16.78 -5.15 -2.83
C THR A 23 16.30 -5.66 -1.47
N GLU A 24 17.13 -5.61 -0.43
CA GLU A 24 16.71 -5.99 0.93
C GLU A 24 15.73 -4.95 1.51
N VAL A 25 15.97 -3.66 1.27
CA VAL A 25 15.06 -2.58 1.69
C VAL A 25 13.71 -2.67 0.98
N GLN A 26 13.70 -2.96 -0.33
CA GLN A 26 12.48 -3.17 -1.10
C GLN A 26 11.65 -4.34 -0.57
N LEU A 27 12.28 -5.51 -0.36
CA LEU A 27 11.60 -6.66 0.22
C LEU A 27 11.05 -6.34 1.61
N LYS A 28 11.74 -5.50 2.37
CA LYS A 28 11.26 -5.01 3.66
C LYS A 28 10.04 -4.10 3.54
N CYS A 29 9.98 -3.23 2.54
CA CYS A 29 8.81 -2.39 2.26
C CYS A 29 7.56 -3.24 2.00
N ILE A 30 7.71 -4.31 1.19
CA ILE A 30 6.63 -5.27 0.90
C ILE A 30 6.23 -6.03 2.17
N ASP A 31 7.20 -6.45 2.98
CA ASP A 31 6.95 -7.10 4.27
C ASP A 31 6.12 -6.23 5.24
N LEU A 32 6.47 -4.95 5.34
CA LEU A 32 5.72 -3.99 6.16
C LEU A 32 4.29 -3.84 5.64
N ALA A 33 4.12 -3.63 4.34
CA ALA A 33 2.80 -3.52 3.70
C ALA A 33 1.94 -4.78 3.89
N TYR A 34 2.54 -5.97 3.82
CA TYR A 34 1.85 -7.23 4.12
C TYR A 34 1.35 -7.22 5.57
N LYS A 35 2.17 -6.82 6.55
CA LYS A 35 1.75 -6.75 7.95
C LYS A 35 0.60 -5.76 8.16
N ASP A 36 0.62 -4.61 7.49
CA ASP A 36 -0.49 -3.66 7.52
C ASP A 36 -1.78 -4.28 6.99
N MET A 37 -1.73 -4.97 5.85
CA MET A 37 -2.85 -5.71 5.28
C MET A 37 -3.36 -6.81 6.23
N MET A 38 -2.47 -7.49 6.96
CA MET A 38 -2.83 -8.50 7.95
C MET A 38 -3.63 -7.95 9.14
N THR A 39 -3.77 -6.62 9.28
CA THR A 39 -4.67 -6.02 10.28
C THR A 39 -6.14 -6.47 10.10
N ALA A 40 -6.59 -6.73 8.88
CA ALA A 40 -7.85 -7.44 8.64
C ALA A 40 -7.62 -8.86 8.09
N GLY A 41 -6.56 -9.07 7.31
CA GLY A 41 -6.25 -10.35 6.67
C GLY A 41 -6.03 -11.50 7.66
N ARG A 42 -5.51 -11.25 8.88
CA ARG A 42 -5.20 -12.31 9.86
C ARG A 42 -6.38 -13.20 10.23
N TYR A 43 -7.61 -12.68 10.15
CA TYR A 43 -8.80 -13.46 10.50
C TYR A 43 -9.16 -14.51 9.44
N TYR A 44 -8.51 -14.45 8.27
CA TYR A 44 -8.81 -15.25 7.09
C TYR A 44 -7.56 -15.88 6.48
N SER A 45 -6.41 -15.79 7.16
CA SER A 45 -5.12 -16.19 6.61
C SER A 45 -5.02 -17.67 6.29
N SER A 46 -5.74 -18.52 7.03
CA SER A 46 -5.85 -19.96 6.76
C SER A 46 -6.60 -20.28 5.47
N SER A 47 -7.32 -19.30 4.91
CA SER A 47 -8.08 -19.42 3.67
C SER A 47 -7.41 -18.73 2.49
N PHE A 48 -6.21 -18.18 2.65
CA PHE A 48 -5.44 -17.63 1.54
C PHE A 48 -4.93 -18.75 0.64
N LEU A 49 -4.91 -18.49 -0.67
CA LEU A 49 -4.40 -19.44 -1.68
C LEU A 49 -2.87 -19.63 -1.60
N TYR A 50 -2.16 -18.62 -1.10
CA TYR A 50 -0.70 -18.58 -1.09
C TYR A 50 -0.15 -18.19 0.29
N THR A 51 1.08 -18.64 0.58
CA THR A 51 1.78 -18.26 1.81
C THR A 51 2.25 -16.80 1.76
N ARG A 52 2.63 -16.24 2.92
CA ARG A 52 3.23 -14.90 2.99
C ARG A 52 4.43 -14.76 2.06
N GLU A 53 5.33 -15.73 2.03
CA GLU A 53 6.53 -15.70 1.20
C GLU A 53 6.17 -15.66 -0.29
N GLN A 54 5.18 -16.45 -0.69
CA GLN A 54 4.67 -16.48 -2.06
C GLN A 54 4.00 -15.15 -2.45
N ILE A 55 3.15 -14.60 -1.57
CA ILE A 55 2.49 -13.30 -1.78
C ILE A 55 3.52 -12.18 -1.91
N CYS A 56 4.47 -12.08 -0.98
CA CYS A 56 5.51 -11.05 -1.01
C CYS A 56 6.40 -11.19 -2.25
N ARG A 57 6.78 -12.41 -2.64
CA ARG A 57 7.55 -12.66 -3.85
C ARG A 57 6.78 -12.28 -5.11
N ALA A 58 5.54 -12.72 -5.25
CA ALA A 58 4.70 -12.38 -6.40
C ALA A 58 4.46 -10.87 -6.51
N THR A 59 4.26 -10.18 -5.38
CA THR A 59 4.16 -8.72 -5.34
C THR A 59 5.45 -8.05 -5.81
N ASN A 60 6.60 -8.53 -5.33
CA ASN A 60 7.91 -8.03 -5.74
C ASN A 60 8.17 -8.21 -7.24
N ASP A 61 7.82 -9.38 -7.78
CA ASP A 61 7.99 -9.70 -9.19
C ASP A 61 7.05 -8.85 -10.05
N ALA A 62 5.79 -8.65 -9.62
CA ALA A 62 4.84 -7.79 -10.29
C ALA A 62 5.30 -6.32 -10.36
N LEU A 63 5.85 -5.78 -9.26
CA LEU A 63 6.40 -4.42 -9.23
C LEU A 63 7.56 -4.24 -10.22
N LYS A 64 8.46 -5.23 -10.30
CA LYS A 64 9.58 -5.20 -11.25
C LYS A 64 9.09 -5.30 -12.69
N ASN A 65 8.10 -6.16 -12.95
CA ASN A 65 7.56 -6.37 -14.30
C ASN A 65 6.81 -5.14 -14.84
N CYS A 66 6.31 -4.26 -13.97
CA CYS A 66 5.67 -3.01 -14.37
C CYS A 66 6.56 -1.78 -14.19
N ASP A 67 7.88 -1.96 -14.02
CA ASP A 67 8.84 -0.87 -13.78
C ASP A 67 8.39 0.08 -12.66
N TYR A 68 7.81 -0.49 -11.60
CA TYR A 68 7.28 0.23 -10.45
C TYR A 68 6.20 1.27 -10.80
N ALA A 69 5.54 1.14 -11.96
CA ALA A 69 4.37 1.95 -12.29
C ALA A 69 3.16 1.48 -11.47
N PHE A 70 2.56 2.41 -10.74
CA PHE A 70 1.30 2.13 -10.04
C PHE A 70 0.15 2.02 -11.05
N SER A 71 -0.71 1.01 -10.88
CA SER A 71 -1.96 0.88 -11.64
C SER A 71 -3.02 0.12 -10.86
N LYS A 72 -4.29 0.34 -11.22
CA LYS A 72 -5.41 -0.46 -10.69
C LYS A 72 -5.36 -1.92 -11.16
N ASP A 73 -4.78 -2.16 -12.34
CA ASP A 73 -4.54 -3.51 -12.86
C ASP A 73 -3.55 -4.28 -11.97
N LEU A 74 -2.53 -3.59 -11.43
CA LEU A 74 -1.62 -4.20 -10.46
C LEU A 74 -2.37 -4.68 -9.21
N ILE A 75 -3.32 -3.89 -8.70
CA ILE A 75 -4.17 -4.30 -7.56
C ILE A 75 -5.04 -5.49 -7.94
N GLN A 76 -5.72 -5.42 -9.10
CA GLN A 76 -6.60 -6.47 -9.57
C GLN A 76 -5.85 -7.79 -9.75
N ASN A 77 -4.68 -7.76 -10.39
CA ASN A 77 -3.83 -8.93 -10.59
C ASN A 77 -3.28 -9.48 -9.27
N THR A 78 -2.99 -8.61 -8.30
CA THR A 78 -2.54 -9.02 -6.96
C THR A 78 -3.66 -9.67 -6.15
N SER A 79 -4.93 -9.33 -6.41
CA SER A 79 -6.07 -9.87 -5.66
C SER A 79 -6.23 -11.39 -5.78
N SER A 80 -5.84 -11.97 -6.91
CA SER A 80 -5.89 -13.43 -7.12
C SER A 80 -4.91 -14.20 -6.24
N LEU A 81 -3.93 -13.53 -5.61
CA LEU A 81 -3.02 -14.14 -4.64
C LEU A 81 -3.69 -14.42 -3.29
N PHE A 82 -4.87 -13.85 -3.02
CA PHE A 82 -5.59 -14.12 -1.78
C PHE A 82 -6.64 -15.19 -2.02
N PHE A 83 -7.57 -14.95 -2.95
CA PHE A 83 -8.72 -15.81 -3.26
C PHE A 83 -9.48 -15.27 -4.47
N ASN A 84 -10.40 -16.07 -5.02
CA ASN A 84 -11.11 -15.71 -6.25
C ASN A 84 -12.07 -14.52 -6.09
N ASP A 85 -12.75 -14.38 -4.94
CA ASP A 85 -13.75 -13.30 -4.74
C ASP A 85 -13.88 -12.77 -3.31
N ILE A 86 -14.44 -13.60 -2.41
CA ILE A 86 -14.80 -13.28 -1.02
C ILE A 86 -14.37 -14.43 -0.10
N ILE A 87 -13.79 -14.12 1.07
CA ILE A 87 -13.64 -15.08 2.18
C ILE A 87 -14.55 -14.64 3.34
N GLY A 88 -15.37 -15.57 3.84
CA GLY A 88 -16.30 -15.35 4.94
C GLY A 88 -17.75 -15.17 4.47
N SER A 89 -18.67 -14.84 5.38
CA SER A 89 -20.10 -14.70 5.06
C SER A 89 -20.79 -13.59 5.87
N GLY A 90 -21.92 -13.09 5.35
CA GLY A 90 -22.74 -12.07 5.99
C GLY A 90 -21.97 -10.77 6.26
N ASN A 91 -21.90 -10.33 7.53
CA ASN A 91 -21.14 -9.15 7.93
C ASN A 91 -19.67 -9.45 8.29
N LYS A 92 -19.23 -10.71 8.19
CA LYS A 92 -17.89 -11.16 8.56
C LYS A 92 -17.20 -11.79 7.34
N TYR A 93 -16.82 -10.93 6.40
CA TYR A 93 -16.05 -11.31 5.22
C TYR A 93 -14.97 -10.28 4.86
N VAL A 94 -14.09 -10.65 3.94
CA VAL A 94 -13.14 -9.78 3.24
C VAL A 94 -13.17 -10.08 1.74
N THR A 95 -12.69 -9.12 0.94
CA THR A 95 -12.57 -9.23 -0.52
C THR A 95 -11.10 -9.31 -0.92
N GLY A 96 -10.80 -10.04 -1.98
CA GLY A 96 -9.41 -10.19 -2.44
C GLY A 96 -8.86 -8.82 -2.85
N TYR A 97 -9.72 -8.02 -3.48
CA TYR A 97 -9.42 -6.64 -3.86
C TYR A 97 -9.14 -5.73 -2.66
N GLY A 98 -9.97 -5.79 -1.60
CA GLY A 98 -9.76 -5.00 -0.38
C GLY A 98 -8.44 -5.32 0.33
N LEU A 99 -7.98 -6.58 0.29
CA LEU A 99 -6.65 -6.96 0.79
C LEU A 99 -5.54 -6.49 -0.16
N ALA A 100 -5.69 -6.71 -1.46
CA ALA A 100 -4.71 -6.33 -2.47
C ALA A 100 -4.47 -4.81 -2.52
N GLN A 101 -5.52 -3.99 -2.45
CA GLN A 101 -5.34 -2.53 -2.42
C GLN A 101 -4.53 -2.11 -1.19
N LYS A 102 -4.75 -2.74 -0.03
CA LYS A 102 -3.99 -2.39 1.18
C LYS A 102 -2.52 -2.76 1.01
N LEU A 103 -2.25 -3.97 0.49
CA LEU A 103 -0.88 -4.44 0.22
C LEU A 103 -0.16 -3.53 -0.78
N ILE A 104 -0.75 -3.27 -1.95
CA ILE A 104 -0.10 -2.47 -3.00
C ILE A 104 0.06 -1.01 -2.57
N ASN A 105 -1.00 -0.35 -2.09
CA ASN A 105 -0.91 1.07 -1.72
C ASN A 105 0.07 1.31 -0.56
N MET A 106 0.09 0.43 0.45
CA MET A 106 1.08 0.53 1.52
C MET A 106 2.50 0.23 1.01
N THR A 107 2.65 -0.68 0.04
CA THR A 107 3.96 -0.93 -0.56
C THR A 107 4.49 0.33 -1.24
N PHE A 108 3.67 0.99 -2.07
CA PHE A 108 4.05 2.26 -2.70
C PHE A 108 4.35 3.37 -1.69
N LYS A 109 3.59 3.44 -0.59
CA LYS A 109 3.90 4.34 0.53
C LYS A 109 5.30 4.09 1.10
N TYR A 110 5.65 2.84 1.40
CA TYR A 110 6.97 2.52 1.95
C TYR A 110 8.08 2.72 0.91
N LEU A 111 7.84 2.38 -0.36
CA LEU A 111 8.78 2.65 -1.45
C LEU A 111 9.06 4.14 -1.62
N TYR A 112 8.05 4.99 -1.45
CA TYR A 112 8.23 6.43 -1.45
C TYR A 112 9.06 6.91 -0.23
N VAL A 113 8.68 6.48 0.98
CA VAL A 113 9.38 6.85 2.23
C VAL A 113 10.85 6.43 2.21
N PHE A 114 11.16 5.28 1.63
CA PHE A 114 12.51 4.73 1.53
C PHE A 114 13.11 4.84 0.12
N SER A 115 12.61 5.78 -0.70
CA SER A 115 13.02 5.91 -2.10
C SER A 115 14.52 6.14 -2.27
N ASP A 116 15.13 6.95 -1.40
CA ASP A 116 16.58 7.20 -1.34
C ASP A 116 17.41 5.92 -1.12
N LEU A 117 16.83 4.87 -0.54
CA LEU A 117 17.51 3.59 -0.27
C LEU A 117 17.18 2.52 -1.30
N VAL A 118 16.00 2.59 -1.93
CA VAL A 118 15.51 1.58 -2.87
C VAL A 118 15.92 1.90 -4.32
N PHE A 119 15.91 3.17 -4.71
CA PHE A 119 16.14 3.60 -6.09
C PHE A 119 17.50 4.27 -6.27
N ILE A 120 18.55 3.70 -5.66
CA ILE A 120 19.93 4.19 -5.81
C ILE A 120 20.44 3.97 -7.24
N GLU A 121 20.08 2.84 -7.83
CA GLU A 121 20.54 2.40 -9.16
C GLU A 121 19.45 2.51 -10.24
N HIS A 122 18.26 2.99 -9.86
CA HIS A 122 17.07 3.02 -10.72
C HIS A 122 16.42 4.40 -10.70
N THR A 123 15.64 4.71 -11.73
CA THR A 123 14.86 5.95 -11.72
C THR A 123 13.79 5.88 -10.64
N VAL A 124 13.66 6.94 -9.85
CA VAL A 124 12.60 7.06 -8.84
C VAL A 124 11.24 7.01 -9.56
N PRO A 125 10.31 6.12 -9.16
CA PRO A 125 9.02 6.00 -9.80
C PRO A 125 8.20 7.28 -9.74
N ASN A 126 7.33 7.48 -10.71
CA ASN A 126 6.35 8.56 -10.65
C ASN A 126 5.23 8.21 -9.67
N PHE A 127 5.27 8.80 -8.48
CA PHE A 127 4.25 8.59 -7.44
C PHE A 127 2.94 9.36 -7.67
N SER A 128 2.83 10.21 -8.70
CA SER A 128 1.63 11.04 -8.93
C SER A 128 0.37 10.25 -9.28
N LEU A 129 0.54 8.99 -9.69
CA LEU A 129 -0.56 8.08 -9.98
C LEU A 129 -0.95 7.21 -8.77
N CYS A 130 -0.20 7.28 -7.66
CA CYS A 130 -0.43 6.42 -6.52
C CYS A 130 -1.75 6.76 -5.81
N ASP A 131 -2.48 5.71 -5.47
CA ASP A 131 -3.68 5.80 -4.67
C ASP A 131 -3.38 5.89 -3.17
N CYS A 132 -4.35 6.41 -2.41
CA CYS A 132 -4.27 6.47 -0.96
C CYS A 132 -4.48 5.07 -0.36
N PRO A 133 -3.61 4.57 0.53
CA PRO A 133 -3.85 3.30 1.22
C PRO A 133 -5.07 3.41 2.15
N LEU A 134 -6.19 2.79 1.79
CA LEU A 134 -7.42 2.92 2.57
C LEU A 134 -7.36 2.11 3.86
N ASP A 135 -7.68 2.74 4.98
CA ASP A 135 -8.02 2.10 6.26
C ASP A 135 -9.15 2.86 6.96
N SER A 136 -9.49 2.43 8.17
CA SER A 136 -10.53 3.08 8.97
C SER A 136 -10.26 4.56 9.26
N ILE A 137 -8.99 4.97 9.38
CA ILE A 137 -8.62 6.37 9.65
C ILE A 137 -8.83 7.18 8.38
N ILE A 138 -8.32 6.71 7.25
CA ILE A 138 -8.48 7.38 5.95
C ILE A 138 -9.95 7.50 5.56
N LEU A 139 -10.71 6.41 5.66
CA LEU A 139 -12.14 6.41 5.34
C LEU A 139 -12.90 7.41 6.23
N ASN A 140 -12.58 7.48 7.53
CA ASN A 140 -13.18 8.45 8.44
C ASN A 140 -12.81 9.89 8.08
N LYS A 141 -11.51 10.18 7.83
CA LYS A 141 -11.04 11.52 7.44
C LYS A 141 -11.62 11.97 6.10
N ALA A 142 -11.87 11.04 5.17
CA ALA A 142 -12.55 11.31 3.91
C ALA A 142 -14.10 11.35 4.04
N LEU A 143 -14.64 11.23 5.25
CA LEU A 143 -16.09 11.19 5.52
C LEU A 143 -16.82 10.10 4.71
N ILE A 144 -16.19 8.95 4.52
CA ILE A 144 -16.75 7.78 3.84
C ILE A 144 -17.28 6.84 4.91
N LYS A 145 -18.61 6.69 4.96
CA LYS A 145 -19.32 5.92 5.99
C LYS A 145 -19.84 4.59 5.44
N GLY A 146 -19.96 3.60 6.31
CA GLY A 146 -20.59 2.31 5.96
C GLY A 146 -19.69 1.35 5.17
N LEU A 147 -18.46 1.74 4.84
CA LEU A 147 -17.49 0.89 4.14
C LEU A 147 -16.37 0.45 5.10
N ALA A 148 -15.94 -0.79 4.93
CA ALA A 148 -14.73 -1.31 5.56
C ALA A 148 -13.71 -1.58 4.46
N TRP A 149 -12.49 -1.07 4.62
CA TRP A 149 -11.44 -1.15 3.59
C TRP A 149 -11.18 -2.58 3.11
N SER A 150 -11.27 -3.56 4.01
CA SER A 150 -11.00 -4.97 3.71
C SER A 150 -12.11 -5.65 2.93
N LYS A 151 -13.26 -4.99 2.76
CA LYS A 151 -14.46 -5.50 2.08
C LYS A 151 -14.75 -4.77 0.77
N LEU A 152 -13.88 -3.86 0.35
CA LEU A 152 -14.11 -3.04 -0.82
C LEU A 152 -14.07 -3.88 -2.10
N THR A 153 -15.11 -3.75 -2.91
CA THR A 153 -15.03 -4.13 -4.33
C THR A 153 -14.16 -3.14 -5.09
N ALA A 154 -13.75 -3.50 -6.32
CA ALA A 154 -12.99 -2.59 -7.19
C ALA A 154 -13.71 -1.26 -7.42
N GLN A 155 -15.04 -1.29 -7.64
CA GLN A 155 -15.83 -0.09 -7.83
C GLN A 155 -15.87 0.78 -6.57
N GLN A 156 -16.17 0.19 -5.40
CA GLN A 156 -16.21 0.94 -4.15
C GLN A 156 -14.85 1.56 -3.81
N TYR A 157 -13.76 0.83 -4.09
CA TYR A 157 -12.41 1.35 -3.96
C TYR A 157 -12.19 2.57 -4.86
N GLN A 158 -12.58 2.49 -6.13
CA GLN A 158 -12.45 3.60 -7.07
C GLN A 158 -13.25 4.83 -6.60
N ASP A 159 -14.49 4.64 -6.17
CA ASP A 159 -15.33 5.73 -5.64
C ASP A 159 -14.67 6.41 -4.43
N CYS A 160 -14.01 5.64 -3.57
CA CYS A 160 -13.24 6.17 -2.45
C CYS A 160 -12.05 7.03 -2.92
N GLN A 161 -11.28 6.55 -3.91
CA GLN A 161 -10.13 7.28 -4.45
C GLN A 161 -10.54 8.55 -5.17
N GLU A 162 -11.61 8.54 -5.96
CA GLU A 162 -12.13 9.73 -6.64
C GLU A 162 -12.59 10.80 -5.65
N LYS A 163 -13.22 10.38 -4.56
CA LYS A 163 -13.57 11.29 -3.46
C LYS A 163 -12.33 11.89 -2.80
N ILE A 164 -11.30 11.09 -2.53
CA ILE A 164 -10.02 11.57 -1.99
C ILE A 164 -9.37 12.57 -2.95
N SER A 165 -9.33 12.28 -4.25
CA SER A 165 -8.79 13.23 -5.25
C SER A 165 -9.53 14.56 -5.24
N THR A 166 -10.87 14.53 -5.09
CA THR A 166 -11.68 15.74 -5.00
C THR A 166 -11.36 16.54 -3.73
N LEU A 167 -11.16 15.86 -2.59
CA LEU A 167 -10.76 16.50 -1.33
C LEU A 167 -9.34 17.08 -1.38
N LEU A 168 -8.42 16.48 -2.14
CA LEU A 168 -7.06 17.00 -2.31
C LEU A 168 -7.03 18.26 -3.18
N LYS A 169 -7.87 18.33 -4.23
CA LYS A 169 -7.95 19.51 -5.11
C LYS A 169 -8.30 20.81 -4.39
N SER A 170 -8.98 20.73 -3.25
CA SER A 170 -9.34 21.90 -2.43
C SER A 170 -8.30 22.26 -1.36
N LYS A 171 -7.19 21.51 -1.26
CA LYS A 171 -6.14 21.73 -0.27
C LYS A 171 -4.94 22.43 -0.90
N LEU A 172 -4.31 23.29 -0.11
CA LEU A 172 -2.96 23.80 -0.41
C LEU A 172 -1.96 22.69 -0.04
N LEU A 173 -1.31 22.14 -1.05
CA LEU A 173 -0.25 21.13 -0.90
C LEU A 173 1.10 21.80 -1.10
N ASP A 174 2.10 21.38 -0.34
CA ASP A 174 3.48 21.72 -0.65
C ASP A 174 3.96 21.01 -1.92
N SER A 175 5.15 21.40 -2.39
CA SER A 175 5.74 20.87 -3.63
C SER A 175 5.97 19.37 -3.59
N GLU A 176 6.15 18.78 -2.41
CA GLU A 176 6.43 17.36 -2.28
C GLU A 176 5.13 16.56 -2.31
N LEU A 177 4.16 16.93 -1.48
CA LEU A 177 2.84 16.29 -1.45
C LEU A 177 2.11 16.41 -2.78
N SER A 178 2.30 17.50 -3.53
CA SER A 178 1.69 17.68 -4.86
C SER A 178 2.08 16.61 -5.89
N LYS A 179 3.19 15.90 -5.67
CA LYS A 179 3.71 14.86 -6.58
C LYS A 179 3.22 13.45 -6.24
N LEU A 180 2.46 13.26 -5.17
CA LEU A 180 2.11 11.93 -4.65
C LEU A 180 0.71 11.45 -5.05
N GLY A 181 0.00 12.21 -5.89
CA GLY A 181 -1.38 11.87 -6.25
C GLY A 181 -2.26 11.76 -5.00
N ASN A 182 -3.00 10.66 -4.88
CA ASN A 182 -3.86 10.41 -3.73
C ASN A 182 -3.09 9.95 -2.49
N LEU A 183 -1.87 9.42 -2.63
CA LEU A 183 -1.03 9.06 -1.49
C LEU A 183 -0.75 10.26 -0.57
N ALA A 184 -0.76 11.49 -1.10
CA ALA A 184 -0.66 12.72 -0.30
C ALA A 184 -1.71 12.81 0.81
N PHE A 185 -2.91 12.28 0.59
CA PHE A 185 -3.99 12.32 1.57
C PHE A 185 -3.67 11.51 2.83
N ASP A 186 -2.91 10.41 2.68
CA ASP A 186 -2.47 9.60 3.80
C ASP A 186 -1.43 10.35 4.66
N PHE A 187 -0.47 11.03 4.05
CA PHE A 187 0.52 11.84 4.78
C PHE A 187 -0.10 13.04 5.50
N LEU A 188 -1.12 13.67 4.91
CA LEU A 188 -1.93 14.69 5.58
C LEU A 188 -2.82 14.12 6.70
N SER A 189 -2.99 12.80 6.71
CA SER A 189 -3.87 12.08 7.62
C SER A 189 -3.12 11.41 8.78
N TRP A 190 -1.80 11.54 8.85
CA TRP A 190 -1.02 11.22 10.03
C TRP A 190 -1.19 12.22 11.18
#